data_AF-A0A497QII0-F1
#
_entry.id   AF-A0A497QII0-F1
#
_cell.length_a   1.000
_cell.length_b   1.000
_cell.length_c   1.000
_cell.angle_alpha   90.00
_cell.angle_beta   90.00
_cell.angle_gamma   90.00
#
_symmetry.space_group_name_H-M   'P 1'
#
loop_
_entity.id
_entity.type
_entity.pdbx_description
1 polymer ?
#
loop_
_entity_poly.entity_id
_entity_poly.type
_entity_poly.pdbx_seq_one_letter_code
_entity_poly.pdbx_strand_id
1 'polypeptide(L)' 'MSAEDKIIQVMLDSNTPLRIHDLAQMTNLMVRQVSSRMRNILKKHPYVEIKRVTVGERLSYTTYSINFAKYEDHICSYIQ' A
#
# COMPACT_ATOMS: atom_id res chain seq x y z
N MET A 1 1.48 -9.09 -14.90
CA MET A 1 1.45 -8.23 -13.71
C MET A 1 1.60 -9.09 -12.46
N SER A 2 2.64 -8.85 -11.67
CA SER A 2 2.90 -9.58 -10.42
C SER A 2 1.83 -9.26 -9.37
N ALA A 3 1.73 -10.08 -8.32
CA ALA A 3 0.82 -9.79 -7.21
C ALA A 3 1.24 -8.53 -6.42
N GLU A 4 2.55 -8.21 -6.38
CA GLU A 4 3.04 -6.96 -5.78
C GLU A 4 2.57 -5.76 -6.62
N ASP A 5 2.71 -5.85 -7.94
CA ASP A 5 2.28 -4.81 -8.89
C ASP A 5 0.76 -4.56 -8.80
N LYS A 6 -0.05 -5.63 -8.68
CA LYS A 6 -1.51 -5.52 -8.48
C LYS A 6 -1.86 -4.73 -7.22
N ILE A 7 -1.16 -5.01 -6.12
CA ILE A 7 -1.38 -4.34 -4.84
C ILE A 7 -0.98 -2.86 -4.93
N ILE A 8 0.15 -2.56 -5.56
CA ILE A 8 0.59 -1.18 -5.80
C ILE A 8 -0.41 -0.43 -6.69
N GLN A 9 -0.86 -1.04 -7.79
CA GLN A 9 -1.83 -0.43 -8.69
C GLN A 9 -3.12 -0.07 -7.96
N VAL A 10 -3.66 -0.97 -7.13
CA VAL A 10 -4.84 -0.69 -6.30
C VAL A 10 -4.60 0.49 -5.36
N MET A 11 -3.40 0.61 -4.76
CA MET A 11 -3.08 1.75 -3.91
C MET A 11 -2.90 3.06 -4.69
N LEU A 12 -2.40 3.02 -5.92
CA LEU A 12 -2.27 4.19 -6.80
C LEU A 12 -3.64 4.66 -7.30
N ASP A 13 -4.50 3.74 -7.68
CA ASP A 13 -5.86 4.02 -8.13
C ASP A 13 -6.75 4.50 -6.96
N SER A 14 -6.42 4.07 -5.74
CA SER A 14 -7.09 4.53 -4.52
C SER A 14 -6.48 5.81 -4.00
N ASN A 15 -7.23 6.91 -4.08
CA ASN A 15 -6.89 8.17 -3.41
C ASN A 15 -7.13 8.13 -1.88
N THR A 16 -7.30 6.94 -1.28
CA THR A 16 -7.60 6.79 0.15
C THR A 16 -6.72 5.70 0.80
N PRO A 17 -6.40 5.82 2.10
CA PRO A 17 -5.69 4.77 2.83
C PRO A 17 -6.51 3.49 2.95
N LEU A 18 -5.94 2.37 2.55
CA LEU A 18 -6.60 1.06 2.51
C LEU A 18 -6.12 0.15 3.63
N ARG A 19 -7.04 -0.61 4.23
CA ARG A 19 -6.67 -1.68 5.15
C ARG A 19 -6.25 -2.91 4.36
N ILE A 20 -5.61 -3.85 5.05
CA ILE A 20 -5.15 -5.10 4.41
C ILE A 20 -6.29 -5.95 3.86
N HIS A 21 -7.47 -5.87 4.47
CA HIS A 21 -8.67 -6.56 4.00
C HIS A 21 -9.20 -5.96 2.70
N ASP A 22 -9.17 -4.63 2.59
CA ASP A 22 -9.61 -3.92 1.37
C ASP A 22 -8.68 -4.28 0.21
N LEU A 23 -7.36 -4.24 0.44
CA LEU A 23 -6.36 -4.66 -0.54
C LEU A 23 -6.56 -6.11 -0.99
N ALA A 24 -6.84 -7.01 -0.07
CA ALA A 24 -7.11 -8.42 -0.37
C ALA A 24 -8.34 -8.57 -1.28
N GLN A 25 -9.43 -7.88 -0.95
CA GLN A 25 -10.67 -7.89 -1.74
C GLN A 25 -10.45 -7.30 -3.14
N MET A 26 -9.84 -6.13 -3.24
CA MET A 26 -9.63 -5.41 -4.51
C MET A 26 -8.64 -6.12 -5.44
N THR A 27 -7.68 -6.87 -4.89
CA THR A 27 -6.70 -7.64 -5.69
C THR A 27 -7.10 -9.08 -5.94
N ASN A 28 -8.24 -9.53 -5.38
CA ASN A 28 -8.68 -10.93 -5.35
C ASN A 28 -7.58 -11.87 -4.80
N LEU A 29 -6.94 -11.46 -3.70
CA LEU A 29 -5.92 -12.22 -2.98
C LEU A 29 -6.39 -12.54 -1.58
N MET A 30 -5.81 -13.56 -0.96
CA MET A 30 -6.01 -13.80 0.47
C MET A 30 -5.25 -12.76 1.30
N VAL A 31 -5.80 -12.38 2.45
CA VAL A 31 -5.15 -11.46 3.41
C VAL A 31 -3.71 -11.90 3.72
N ARG A 32 -3.48 -13.20 3.95
CA ARG A 32 -2.14 -13.74 4.22
C ARG A 32 -1.15 -13.50 3.06
N GLN A 33 -1.63 -13.56 1.82
CA GLN A 33 -0.80 -13.29 0.64
C GLN A 33 -0.48 -11.80 0.52
N VAL A 34 -1.43 -10.91 0.82
CA VAL A 34 -1.18 -9.47 0.86
C VAL A 34 -0.18 -9.15 1.99
N SER A 35 -0.35 -9.70 3.19
CA SER A 35 0.56 -9.49 4.33
C SER A 35 1.99 -9.89 4.00
N SER A 36 2.19 -11.05 3.36
CA SER A 36 3.54 -11.53 3.05
C SER A 36 4.24 -10.66 2.01
N ARG A 37 3.48 -10.13 1.04
CA ARG A 37 3.96 -9.25 -0.04
C ARG A 37 4.21 -7.83 0.44
N MET A 38 3.42 -7.35 1.40
CA MET A 38 3.53 -6.00 1.91
C MET A 38 4.91 -5.68 2.47
N ARG A 39 5.58 -6.67 3.08
CA ARG A 39 6.96 -6.51 3.55
C ARG A 39 7.93 -6.19 2.42
N ASN A 40 7.78 -6.84 1.26
CA ASN A 40 8.62 -6.57 0.10
C ASN A 40 8.26 -5.24 -0.55
N ILE A 41 6.96 -4.96 -0.65
CA ILE A 41 6.44 -3.71 -1.19
C ILE A 41 7.02 -2.51 -0.44
N LEU A 42 6.93 -2.50 0.90
CA LEU A 42 7.45 -1.43 1.74
C LEU A 42 8.97 -1.25 1.62
N LYS A 43 9.71 -2.31 1.28
CA LYS A 43 11.15 -2.23 1.05
C LYS A 43 11.51 -1.69 -0.33
N LYS A 44 10.74 -2.06 -1.36
CA LYS A 44 11.02 -1.71 -2.76
C LYS A 44 10.44 -0.34 -3.16
N HIS A 45 9.35 0.07 -2.53
CA HIS A 45 8.59 1.25 -2.90
C HIS A 45 8.60 2.25 -1.74
N PRO A 46 9.56 3.19 -1.70
CA PRO A 46 9.73 4.13 -0.59
C PRO A 46 8.58 5.14 -0.45
N TYR A 47 7.75 5.24 -1.49
CA TYR A 47 6.52 6.04 -1.53
C TYR A 47 5.30 5.32 -0.94
N VAL A 48 5.39 4.04 -0.58
CA VAL A 48 4.30 3.35 0.13
C VAL A 48 4.44 3.61 1.61
N GLU A 49 3.38 4.14 2.22
CA GLU A 49 3.33 4.44 3.64
C GLU A 49 2.45 3.44 4.39
N ILE A 50 2.90 3.08 5.59
CA ILE A 50 2.15 2.30 6.56
C ILE A 50 1.81 3.21 7.74
N LYS A 51 0.53 3.28 8.12
CA LYS A 51 0.08 4.08 9.26
C LYS A 51 -0.79 3.23 10.17
N ARG A 52 -0.59 3.38 11.48
CA ARG A 52 -1.51 2.82 12.49
C ARG A 52 -2.52 3.91 12.83
N VAL A 53 -3.79 3.62 12.58
CA VAL A 53 -4.91 4.50 12.91
C VAL A 53 -5.57 3.96 14.17
N THR A 54 -5.77 4.84 15.15
CA THR A 54 -6.47 4.52 16.40
C THR A 54 -7.80 5.26 16.38
N VAL A 55 -8.89 4.53 16.59
CA VAL A 55 -10.26 5.06 16.67
C VAL A 55 -10.78 4.84 18.08
N GLY A 56 -10.98 5.94 18.80
CA GLY A 56 -11.31 5.94 20.23
C GLY A 56 -10.17 5.37 21.08
N GLU A 57 -10.52 4.73 22.20
CA GLU A 57 -9.54 4.27 23.19
C GLU A 57 -9.06 2.82 22.98
N ARG A 58 -9.74 2.04 22.12
CA ARG A 58 -9.53 0.57 22.05
C ARG A 58 -9.34 0.00 20.65
N LEU A 59 -9.74 0.70 19.59
CA LEU A 59 -9.65 0.15 18.25
C LEU A 59 -8.42 0.72 17.54
N SER A 60 -7.53 -0.15 17.06
CA SER A 60 -6.42 0.27 16.22
C SER A 60 -6.29 -0.63 15.01
N TYR A 61 -6.11 -0.05 13.83
CA TYR A 61 -5.89 -0.80 12.58
C TYR A 61 -4.78 -0.17 11.76
N THR A 62 -4.21 -0.97 10.86
CA THR A 62 -3.14 -0.54 9.97
C THR A 62 -3.71 -0.23 8.60
N THR A 63 -3.32 0.91 8.04
CA THR A 63 -3.63 1.32 6.66
C THR A 63 -2.35 1.46 5.85
N TYR A 64 -2.50 1.28 4.54
CA TYR A 64 -1.47 1.42 3.53
C TYR A 64 -1.94 2.44 2.49
N SER A 65 -1.03 3.30 2.04
CA SER A 65 -1.35 4.35 1.05
C SER A 65 -0.11 4.74 0.25
N ILE A 66 -0.32 5.37 -0.90
CA ILE A 66 0.75 6.05 -1.63
C ILE A 66 0.96 7.46 -1.07
N ASN A 67 2.20 7.82 -0.80
CA ASN A 67 2.62 9.21 -0.68
C ASN A 67 2.96 9.73 -2.08
N PHE A 68 2.05 10.50 -2.67
CA PHE A 68 2.17 10.95 -4.05
C PHE A 68 3.37 11.87 -4.27
N ALA A 69 3.74 12.71 -3.30
CA ALA A 69 4.95 13.54 -3.41
C ALA A 69 6.21 12.67 -3.56
N LYS A 70 6.37 11.64 -2.70
CA LYS A 70 7.48 10.69 -2.80
C LYS A 70 7.41 9.84 -4.06
N TYR A 71 6.22 9.56 -4.57
CA TYR A 71 6.01 8.77 -5.78
C TYR A 71 6.44 9.55 -7.03
N GLU A 72 6.06 10.82 -7.12
CA GLU A 72 6.49 11.73 -8.18
C GLU A 72 8.00 11.89 -8.19
N ASP A 73 8.61 12.19 -7.04
CA ASP A 73 10.07 12.28 -6.90
C ASP A 73 10.77 10.99 -7.37
N HIS A 74 10.22 9.83 -6.99
CA HIS A 74 10.74 8.54 -7.37
C HIS A 74 10.68 8.31 -8.88
N ILE A 75 9.55 8.60 -9.55
CA ILE A 75 9.44 8.46 -11.01
C ILE A 75 10.36 9.44 -11.73
N CYS A 76 10.39 10.71 -11.30
CA CYS A 76 11.23 11.72 -11.91
C CYS A 76 12.72 11.35 -11.87
N SER A 77 13.17 10.62 -10.85
CA SER A 77 14.55 10.12 -10.77
C SER A 77 14.94 9.10 -11.84
N TYR A 78 13.98 8.46 -12.52
CA TYR A 78 14.24 7.48 -13.59
C TYR A 78 14.20 8.06 -15.00
N ILE A 79 13.74 9.30 -15.15
CA ILE A 79 13.56 9.96 -16.46
C ILE A 79 14.73 10.92 -16.77
N GLN A 80 15.61 11.16 -15.80
CA GLN A 80 16.85 11.94 -15.93
C GLN A 80 18.00 11.07 -16.44
#